data_AF-A0AAP2F096-F1
#
_entry.id   AF-A0AAP2F096-F1
#
_cell.length_a   1.000
_cell.length_b   1.000
_cell.length_c   1.000
_cell.angle_alpha   90.00
_cell.angle_beta   90.00
_cell.angle_gamma   90.00
#
_symmetry.space_group_name_H-M   'P 1'
#
loop_
_entity.id
_entity.type
_entity.pdbx_description
1 polymer ?
#
loop_
_entity_poly.entity_id
_entity_poly.type
_entity_poly.pdbx_seq_one_letter_code
_entity_poly.pdbx_strand_id
1 'polypeptide(L)'
;MFKLITELKWSPDGCRVETIPKGEHEDLPERAVEIAIQLSILDQSTGGPNTGQQPEQPEQPEQPEQPEQPEQPEQPEQPEQPEQPEQPEQPEQPEQPSKKVKK
;
A
#
# COMPACT_ATOMS: atom_id res chain seq x y z
N MET A 1 22.70 32.46 14.80
CA MET A 1 23.65 31.71 13.96
C MET A 1 23.82 30.35 14.57
N PHE A 2 23.53 29.32 13.78
CA PHE A 2 23.56 27.91 14.18
C PHE A 2 24.83 27.27 13.63
N LYS A 3 25.55 26.49 14.44
CA LYS A 3 26.73 25.79 13.96
C LYS A 3 26.50 24.29 13.97
N LEU A 4 26.56 23.67 12.79
CA LEU A 4 26.49 22.23 12.64
C LEU A 4 27.89 21.62 12.79
N ILE A 5 28.03 20.64 13.70
CA ILE A 5 29.29 19.91 13.91
C ILE A 5 29.53 18.87 12.81
N THR A 6 28.47 18.39 12.16
CA THR A 6 28.48 17.43 11.05
C THR A 6 27.49 17.83 9.95
N GLU A 7 27.50 17.14 8.81
CA GLU A 7 26.49 17.38 7.77
C GLU A 7 25.11 16.92 8.23
N LEU A 8 24.08 17.74 7.98
CA LEU A 8 22.69 17.40 8.26
C LEU A 8 21.99 17.01 6.96
N LYS A 9 21.53 15.76 6.88
CA LYS A 9 20.66 15.29 5.81
C LYS A 9 19.24 15.21 6.34
N TRP A 10 18.33 15.99 5.77
CA TRP A 10 16.95 16.10 6.25
C TRP A 10 15.98 16.26 5.08
N SER A 11 14.69 16.02 5.31
CA SER A 11 13.64 16.22 4.30
C SER A 11 12.52 17.09 4.87
N PRO A 12 12.20 18.26 4.28
CA PRO A 12 11.07 19.06 4.75
C PRO A 12 9.70 18.44 4.43
N ASP A 13 9.58 17.81 3.26
CA ASP A 13 8.30 17.33 2.70
C ASP A 13 8.25 15.79 2.65
N GLY A 14 9.29 15.10 3.11
CA GLY A 14 9.46 13.66 2.95
C GLY A 14 9.81 13.21 1.51
N CYS A 15 9.58 14.07 0.50
CA CYS A 15 9.86 13.76 -0.91
C CYS A 15 11.30 14.07 -1.34
N ARG A 16 11.95 15.07 -0.74
CA ARG A 16 13.30 15.52 -1.11
C ARG A 16 14.24 15.51 0.09
N VAL A 17 15.44 14.98 -0.11
CA VAL A 17 16.52 15.04 0.88
C VAL A 17 17.38 16.25 0.58
N GLU A 18 17.40 17.21 1.50
CA GLU A 18 18.28 18.37 1.51
C GLU A 18 19.48 18.08 2.41
N THR A 19 20.67 18.47 1.94
CA THR A 19 21.92 18.27 2.69
C THR A 19 22.50 19.62 3.05
N ILE A 20 22.65 19.88 4.35
CA ILE A 20 23.24 21.08 4.89
C ILE A 20 24.67 20.72 5.34
N PRO A 21 25.71 21.37 4.79
CA PRO A 21 27.09 21.05 5.15
C PRO A 21 27.40 21.44 6.60
N LYS A 22 28.41 20.79 7.22
CA LYS A 22 28.92 21.23 8.52
C LYS A 22 29.45 22.66 8.44
N GLY A 23 29.24 23.46 9.48
CA GLY A 23 29.66 24.86 9.51
C GLY A 23 28.63 25.77 10.15
N GLU A 24 28.86 27.07 10.03
CA GLU A 24 27.99 28.12 10.55
C GLU A 24 26.92 28.47 9.51
N HIS A 25 25.66 28.43 9.94
CA HIS A 25 24.49 28.76 9.15
C HIS A 25 23.74 29.88 9.84
N GLU A 26 23.51 30.97 9.13
CA GLU A 26 22.80 32.14 9.67
C GLU A 26 21.30 31.86 9.77
N ASP A 27 20.75 31.16 8.77
CA ASP A 27 19.35 30.81 8.65
C ASP A 27 19.24 29.29 8.45
N LEU A 28 18.62 28.62 9.41
CA LEU A 28 18.23 27.22 9.31
C LEU A 28 16.73 27.12 9.54
N PRO A 29 16.01 26.33 8.73
CA PRO A 29 14.62 26.03 8.99
C PRO A 29 14.44 25.48 10.40
N GLU A 30 13.40 25.90 11.11
CA GLU A 30 13.13 25.47 12.49
C GLU A 30 13.13 23.93 12.60
N ARG A 31 12.53 23.25 11.62
CA ARG A 31 12.54 21.79 11.53
C ARG A 31 13.94 21.19 11.39
N ALA A 32 14.83 21.85 10.63
CA ALA A 32 16.22 21.42 10.50
C ALA A 32 16.99 21.61 11.81
N VAL A 33 16.70 22.69 12.56
CA VAL A 33 17.27 22.93 13.90
C VAL A 33 16.83 21.85 14.89
N GLU A 34 15.54 21.50 14.92
CA GLU A 34 15.03 20.41 15.77
C GLU A 34 15.72 19.08 15.46
N ILE A 35 15.84 18.73 14.18
CA ILE A 35 16.52 17.50 13.75
C ILE A 35 18.00 17.57 14.12
N ALA A 36 18.65 18.73 13.99
CA ALA A 36 20.03 18.92 14.37
C ALA A 36 20.25 18.70 15.89
N ILE A 37 19.31 19.16 16.71
CA ILE A 37 19.31 18.95 18.17
C ILE A 37 19.10 17.45 18.48
N GLN A 38 18.11 16.81 17.86
CA GLN A 38 17.79 15.38 18.09
C GLN A 38 18.96 14.47 17.73
N LEU A 39 19.68 14.79 16.64
CA LEU A 39 20.86 14.07 16.21
C LEU A 39 22.13 14.48 16.98
N SER A 40 22.04 15.45 17.90
CA SER A 40 23.19 16.04 18.61
C SER A 40 24.29 16.57 17.68
N ILE A 41 23.90 17.09 16.51
CA ILE A 41 24.81 17.66 15.50
C ILE A 41 24.83 19.19 15.52
N LEU A 42 24.08 19.82 16.41
CA LEU A 42 24.15 21.25 16.68
C LEU A 42 25.19 21.53 17.77
N ASP A 43 26.08 22.49 17.55
CA ASP A 43 27.07 22.93 18.52
C ASP A 43 26.38 23.63 19.71
N GLN A 44 26.46 23.01 20.90
CA GLN A 44 25.82 23.49 22.13
C GLN A 44 26.35 24.86 22.60
N SER A 45 27.51 25.32 22.09
CA SER A 45 28.05 26.64 22.41
C SER A 45 27.40 27.76 21.57
N THR A 46 26.65 27.41 20.51
CA THR A 46 25.96 28.37 19.64
C THR A 46 24.48 28.59 19.98
N GLY A 47 24.03 28.08 21.13
CA GLY A 47 22.66 28.23 21.62
C GLY A 47 22.29 29.69 21.90
N GLY A 48 21.39 30.25 21.10
CA GLY A 48 20.63 31.44 21.47
C GLY A 48 19.85 31.21 22.78
N PRO A 49 19.44 32.28 23.48
CA PRO A 49 18.79 32.15 24.77
C PRO A 49 17.48 31.37 24.57
N ASN A 50 17.30 30.29 25.34
CA ASN A 50 16.04 29.53 25.49
C ASN A 50 15.83 28.27 24.60
N THR A 51 16.83 27.39 24.46
CA THR A 51 16.59 26.00 24.00
C THR A 51 16.99 25.00 25.09
N GLY A 52 16.26 25.03 26.20
CA GLY A 52 16.34 24.04 27.28
C GLY A 52 15.44 22.83 27.08
N GLN A 53 14.79 22.70 25.92
CA GLN A 53 13.97 21.54 25.59
C GLN A 53 14.82 20.58 24.77
N GLN A 54 15.59 19.74 25.47
CA GLN A 54 16.01 18.48 24.88
C GLN A 54 14.72 17.80 24.40
N PRO A 55 14.56 17.49 23.10
CA PRO A 55 13.39 16.76 22.64
C PRO A 55 13.26 15.48 23.46
N GLU A 56 12.11 15.30 24.09
CA GLU A 56 11.80 14.05 24.79
C GLU A 56 11.90 12.92 23.76
N GLN A 57 12.54 11.80 24.14
CA GLN A 57 12.55 10.64 23.26
C GLN A 57 11.11 10.30 22.90
N PRO A 58 10.78 10.09 21.62
CA PRO A 58 9.44 9.66 21.26
C PRO A 58 9.14 8.37 22.01
N GLU A 59 7.98 8.31 22.67
CA GLU A 59 7.51 7.08 23.30
C GLU A 59 7.45 5.97 22.25
N GLN A 60 7.85 4.75 22.64
CA GLN A 60 7.73 3.61 21.73
C GLN A 60 6.26 3.43 21.36
N PRO A 61 5.93 3.24 20.07
CA PRO A 61 4.56 2.95 19.68
C PRO A 61 4.09 1.67 20.37
N GLU A 62 2.85 1.67 20.87
CA GLU A 62 2.24 0.46 21.40
C GLU A 62 2.19 -0.62 20.31
N GLN A 63 2.33 -1.89 20.70
CA GLN A 63 2.20 -2.99 19.76
C GLN A 63 0.76 -3.01 19.20
N PRO A 64 0.57 -3.15 17.89
CA PRO A 64 -0.76 -3.29 17.32
C PRO A 64 -1.45 -4.54 17.86
N GLU A 65 -2.74 -4.45 18.15
CA GLU A 65 -3.54 -5.63 18.50
C GLU A 65 -3.55 -6.63 17.34
N GLN A 66 -3.60 -7.93 17.66
CA GLN A 66 -3.72 -8.95 16.62
C GLN A 66 -5.11 -8.85 15.96
N PRO A 67 -5.19 -8.98 14.63
CA PRO A 67 -6.48 -9.00 13.94
C PRO A 67 -7.28 -10.23 14.38
N GLU A 68 -8.61 -10.07 14.49
CA GLU A 68 -9.52 -11.20 14.68
C GLU A 68 -9.49 -12.15 13.48
N GLN A 69 -9.71 -13.45 13.72
CA GLN A 69 -9.81 -14.42 12.63
C GLN A 69 -11.08 -14.17 11.82
N PRO A 70 -11.01 -14.24 10.47
CA PRO A 70 -12.20 -14.14 9.64
C PRO A 70 -13.12 -15.34 9.87
N GLU A 71 -14.44 -15.12 9.77
CA GLU A 71 -15.42 -16.20 9.76
C GLU A 71 -15.23 -17.09 8.51
N GLN A 72 -15.51 -18.39 8.66
CA GLN A 72 -15.45 -19.31 7.53
C GLN A 72 -16.60 -19.02 6.55
N PRO A 73 -16.34 -19.09 5.23
CA PRO A 73 -17.40 -18.92 4.24
C PRO A 73 -18.42 -20.07 4.34
N GLU A 74 -19.68 -19.77 4.04
CA GLU A 74 -20.73 -20.79 3.90
C GLU A 74 -20.45 -21.71 2.70
N GLN A 75 -20.90 -22.96 2.78
CA GLN A 75 -20.78 -23.90 1.66
C GLN A 75 -21.73 -23.48 0.53
N PRO A 76 -21.29 -23.57 -0.74
CA PRO A 76 -22.17 -23.31 -1.88
C PRO A 76 -23.26 -24.39 -1.97
N GLU A 77 -24.45 -23.99 -2.46
CA GLU A 77 -25.51 -24.93 -2.80
C GLU A 77 -25.09 -25.83 -3.97
N GLN A 78 -25.60 -27.07 -3.97
CA GLN A 78 -25.37 -27.98 -5.10
C GLN A 78 -26.18 -27.54 -6.33
N PRO A 79 -25.61 -27.64 -7.54
CA PRO A 79 -26.34 -27.34 -8.76
C PRO A 79 -27.48 -28.34 -8.99
N GLU A 80 -28.56 -27.88 -9.61
CA GLU A 80 -29.65 -28.73 -10.08
C GLU A 80 -29.20 -29.67 -11.21
N GLN A 81 -29.82 -30.84 -11.31
CA GLN A 81 -29.55 -31.78 -12.40
C GLN A 81 -30.11 -31.25 -13.72
N PRO A 82 -29.39 -31.42 -14.84
CA PRO A 82 -29.90 -31.05 -16.16
C PRO A 82 -31.09 -31.92 -16.57
N GLU A 83 -32.03 -31.33 -17.32
CA GLU A 83 -33.11 -32.07 -17.97
C GLU A 83 -32.58 -33.04 -19.04
N GLN A 84 -33.27 -34.17 -19.21
CA GLN A 84 -32.91 -35.13 -20.26
C GLN A 84 -33.28 -34.58 -21.64
N PRO A 85 -32.47 -34.85 -22.68
CA PRO A 85 -32.77 -34.45 -24.04
C PRO A 85 -34.02 -35.19 -24.57
N GLU A 86 -34.82 -34.49 -25.38
CA GLU A 86 -35.93 -35.10 -26.12
C GLU A 86 -35.44 -36.13 -27.14
N GLN A 87 -36.23 -37.18 -27.38
CA GLN A 87 -35.92 -38.17 -28.41
C GLN A 87 -36.09 -37.58 -29.81
N PRO A 88 -35.20 -37.93 -30.76
CA PRO A 88 -35.35 -37.49 -32.14
C PRO A 88 -36.59 -38.11 -32.80
N GLU A 89 -37.27 -37.33 -33.65
CA GLU A 89 -38.35 -37.85 -34.50
C GLU A 89 -37.84 -38.90 -35.50
N GLN A 90 -38.67 -39.91 -35.77
CA GLN A 90 -38.34 -40.93 -36.75
C GLN A 90 -38.39 -40.37 -38.18
N PRO A 91 -37.45 -40.76 -39.05
CA PRO A 91 -37.47 -40.33 -40.45
C PRO A 91 -38.70 -40.87 -41.19
N GLU A 92 -39.34 -40.02 -42.01
CA GLU A 92 -40.41 -40.45 -42.91
C GLU A 92 -39.91 -41.48 -43.92
N GLN A 93 -40.72 -42.51 -44.18
CA GLN A 93 -40.38 -43.53 -45.16
C GLN A 93 -40.39 -42.95 -46.58
N PRO A 94 -39.44 -43.34 -47.44
CA PRO A 94 -39.41 -42.88 -48.82
C PRO A 94 -40.64 -43.39 -49.59
N GLU A 95 -41.30 -42.49 -50.33
CA GLU A 95 -42.36 -42.88 -51.27
C GLU A 95 -41.81 -43.83 -52.33
N GLN A 96 -42.43 -45.01 -52.48
CA GLN A 96 -42.01 -45.97 -53.49
C GLN A 96 -42.30 -45.45 -54.90
N PRO A 97 -41.38 -45.62 -55.86
CA PRO A 97 -41.62 -45.22 -57.23
C PRO A 97 -42.72 -46.10 -57.85
N SER A 98 -43.85 -45.46 -58.19
CA SER A 98 -44.91 -46.09 -58.99
C SER A 98 -44.36 -46.46 -60.36
N LYS A 99 -43.93 -47.73 -60.52
CA LYS A 99 -43.58 -48.29 -61.82
C LYS A 99 -44.85 -48.43 -62.65
N LYS A 100 -45.22 -47.38 -63.40
CA LYS A 100 -46.04 -47.53 -64.61
C LYS A 100 -45.17 -48.16 -65.68
N VAL A 101 -45.15 -49.49 -65.74
CA VAL A 101 -44.77 -50.18 -66.97
C VAL A 101 -46.06 -50.34 -67.79
N LYS A 102 -46.35 -49.33 -68.60
CA LYS A 102 -47.26 -49.46 -69.74
C LYS A 102 -46.40 -49.87 -70.94
N LYS A 103 -46.53 -51.13 -71.34
CA LYS A 103 -46.73 -51.64 -72.71
C LYS A 103 -46.15 -53.05 -72.85
#